data_AF-A0A972BDM2-F1
#
_entry.id   AF-A0A972BDM2-F1
#
_cell.length_a   1.000
_cell.length_b   1.000
_cell.length_c   1.000
_cell.angle_alpha   90.00
_cell.angle_beta   90.00
_cell.angle_gamma   90.00
#
_symmetry.space_group_name_H-M   'P 1'
#
loop_
_entity.id
_entity.type
_entity.pdbx_description
1 polymer ?
#
loop_
_entity_poly.entity_id
_entity_poly.type
_entity_poly.pdbx_seq_one_letter_code
_entity_poly.pdbx_strand_id
1 'polypeptide(L)'
;MMRTIALVSARKALERQPRNTDLNLAQAYAFQRAGQPYSALLPLDRAVTLEPGIDYVKRAWILGLQQAGVKQTNRNAAIAGQTVLSDEQTRRLQADQLAARLRVLQTPARNRAEREKNVLSLINDYETTLARWQRESGVSAVTDPQVKRLQADR
;
A
#
# COMPACT_ATOMS: atom_id res chain seq x y z
N MET A 1 -1.70 15.88 -30.65
CA MET A 1 -3.19 15.75 -30.73
C MET A 1 -3.76 14.49 -30.08
N MET A 2 -3.14 13.30 -30.17
CA MET A 2 -3.74 12.06 -29.62
C MET A 2 -3.97 12.04 -28.08
N ARG A 3 -3.16 12.77 -27.29
CA ARG A 3 -3.21 12.73 -25.81
C ARG A 3 -4.49 13.35 -25.21
N THR A 4 -5.04 14.37 -25.85
CA THR A 4 -6.25 15.07 -25.37
C THR A 4 -7.54 14.38 -25.80
N ILE A 5 -7.53 13.68 -26.93
CA ILE A 5 -8.69 12.93 -27.43
C ILE A 5 -9.07 11.82 -26.45
N ALA A 6 -8.08 11.03 -25.99
CA ALA A 6 -8.31 9.93 -25.04
C ALA A 6 -8.93 10.39 -23.72
N LEU A 7 -8.50 11.56 -23.21
CA LEU A 7 -9.05 12.14 -21.99
C LEU A 7 -10.50 12.60 -22.17
N VAL A 8 -10.77 13.27 -23.29
CA VAL A 8 -12.12 13.78 -23.62
C VAL A 8 -13.09 12.62 -23.88
N SER A 9 -12.66 11.57 -24.58
CA SER A 9 -13.49 10.38 -24.80
C SER A 9 -13.77 9.62 -23.51
N ALA A 10 -12.78 9.42 -22.65
CA ALA A 10 -12.97 8.74 -21.37
C ALA A 10 -13.92 9.53 -20.46
N ARG A 11 -13.78 10.86 -20.41
CA ARG A 11 -14.68 11.74 -19.64
C ARG A 11 -16.13 11.66 -20.14
N LYS A 12 -16.36 11.76 -21.45
CA LYS A 12 -17.70 11.65 -22.04
C LYS A 12 -18.34 10.28 -21.80
N ALA A 13 -17.54 9.22 -21.82
CA ALA A 13 -18.01 7.87 -21.51
C ALA A 13 -18.38 7.74 -20.02
N LEU A 14 -17.61 8.33 -19.12
CA LEU A 14 -17.88 8.36 -17.68
C LEU A 14 -19.12 9.21 -17.32
N GLU A 15 -19.45 10.23 -18.10
CA GLU A 15 -20.72 10.96 -17.94
C GLU A 15 -21.94 10.05 -18.14
N ARG A 16 -21.82 9.03 -19.00
CA ARG A 16 -22.87 8.04 -19.25
C ARG A 16 -22.78 6.84 -18.31
N GLN A 17 -21.58 6.47 -17.89
CA GLN A 17 -21.31 5.30 -17.05
C GLN A 17 -20.31 5.64 -15.93
N PRO A 18 -20.72 6.42 -14.91
CA PRO A 18 -19.79 6.95 -13.91
C PRO A 18 -19.17 5.88 -12.99
N ARG A 19 -19.81 4.71 -12.89
CA ARG A 19 -19.38 3.58 -12.04
C ARG A 19 -18.67 2.47 -12.82
N ASN A 20 -18.24 2.72 -14.05
CA ASN A 20 -17.51 1.75 -14.86
C ASN A 20 -16.01 1.77 -14.51
N THR A 21 -15.49 0.66 -13.98
CA THR A 21 -14.09 0.51 -13.56
C THR A 21 -13.12 0.74 -14.72
N ASP A 22 -13.35 0.12 -15.87
CA ASP A 22 -12.46 0.20 -17.04
C ASP A 22 -12.37 1.61 -17.60
N LEU A 23 -13.47 2.35 -17.60
CA LEU A 23 -13.47 3.76 -18.02
C LEU A 23 -12.69 4.66 -17.06
N ASN A 24 -12.75 4.37 -15.75
CA ASN A 24 -11.92 5.06 -14.77
C ASN A 24 -10.43 4.71 -14.99
N LEU A 25 -10.08 3.44 -15.23
CA LEU A 25 -8.70 3.06 -15.55
C LEU A 25 -8.19 3.67 -16.87
N ALA A 26 -9.03 3.73 -17.90
CA ALA A 26 -8.70 4.36 -19.18
C ALA A 26 -8.44 5.87 -19.00
N GLN A 27 -9.22 6.54 -18.16
CA GLN A 27 -8.99 7.95 -17.82
C GLN A 27 -7.66 8.13 -17.08
N ALA A 28 -7.36 7.28 -16.10
CA ALA A 28 -6.09 7.29 -15.39
C ALA A 28 -4.89 7.09 -16.32
N TYR A 29 -4.98 6.11 -17.21
CA TYR A 29 -3.96 5.83 -18.22
C TYR A 29 -3.73 7.04 -19.14
N ALA A 30 -4.81 7.71 -19.57
CA ALA A 30 -4.71 8.93 -20.37
C ALA A 30 -3.96 10.05 -19.62
N PHE A 31 -4.23 10.25 -18.32
CA PHE A 31 -3.50 11.21 -17.50
C PHE A 31 -2.01 10.85 -17.36
N GLN A 32 -1.67 9.59 -17.13
CA GLN A 32 -0.28 9.12 -17.06
C GLN A 32 0.47 9.38 -18.37
N ARG A 33 -0.15 9.04 -19.52
CA ARG A 33 0.42 9.28 -20.85
C ARG A 33 0.52 10.77 -21.20
N ALA A 34 -0.28 11.62 -20.55
CA ALA A 34 -0.20 13.07 -20.65
C ALA A 34 0.88 13.69 -19.73
N GLY A 35 1.61 12.88 -18.95
CA GLY A 35 2.60 13.38 -18.00
C GLY A 35 1.99 14.03 -16.76
N GLN A 36 0.74 13.68 -16.43
CA GLN A 36 0.00 14.20 -15.28
C GLN A 36 -0.26 13.08 -14.26
N PRO A 37 0.80 12.51 -13.64
CA PRO A 37 0.66 11.32 -12.81
C PRO A 37 -0.19 11.56 -11.55
N TYR A 38 -0.18 12.77 -10.99
CA TYR A 38 -1.06 13.13 -9.87
C TYR A 38 -2.55 13.16 -10.25
N SER A 39 -2.88 13.66 -11.44
CA SER A 39 -4.26 13.71 -11.93
C SER A 39 -4.83 12.31 -12.22
N ALA A 40 -3.96 11.31 -12.41
CA ALA A 40 -4.36 9.92 -12.56
C ALA A 40 -4.82 9.26 -11.24
N LEU A 41 -4.45 9.81 -10.08
CA LEU A 41 -4.76 9.18 -8.79
C LEU A 41 -6.26 9.12 -8.51
N LEU A 42 -6.99 10.21 -8.76
CA LEU A 42 -8.44 10.26 -8.54
C LEU A 42 -9.22 9.17 -9.32
N PRO A 43 -9.02 8.99 -10.64
CA PRO A 43 -9.68 7.89 -11.36
C PRO A 43 -9.19 6.50 -10.91
N LEU A 44 -7.92 6.34 -10.52
CA LEU A 44 -7.44 5.06 -9.97
C LEU A 44 -8.10 4.73 -8.62
N ASP A 45 -8.27 5.72 -7.74
CA ASP A 45 -8.97 5.57 -6.45
C ASP A 45 -10.44 5.19 -6.66
N ARG A 46 -11.09 5.75 -7.68
CA ARG A 46 -12.47 5.37 -8.04
C ARG A 46 -12.53 3.93 -8.52
N ALA A 47 -11.64 3.53 -9.42
CA ALA A 47 -11.59 2.17 -9.94
C ALA A 47 -11.39 1.14 -8.80
N VAL A 48 -10.45 1.40 -7.88
CA VAL A 48 -10.20 0.49 -6.75
C VAL A 48 -11.31 0.50 -5.70
N THR A 49 -12.05 1.61 -5.56
CA THR A 49 -13.23 1.67 -4.69
C THR A 49 -14.40 0.88 -5.26
N LEU A 50 -14.55 0.86 -6.59
CA LEU A 50 -15.61 0.11 -7.27
C LEU A 50 -15.34 -1.38 -7.26
N GLU A 51 -14.11 -1.79 -7.58
CA GLU A 51 -13.73 -3.20 -7.69
C GLU A 51 -12.42 -3.51 -6.95
N PRO A 52 -12.44 -3.46 -5.60
CA PRO A 52 -11.26 -3.70 -4.76
C PRO A 52 -10.81 -5.17 -4.77
N GLY A 53 -11.53 -6.10 -5.41
CA GLY A 53 -11.16 -7.51 -5.47
C GLY A 53 -10.33 -7.88 -6.68
N ILE A 54 -10.19 -6.99 -7.66
CA ILE A 54 -9.66 -7.32 -8.98
C ILE A 54 -8.18 -6.96 -9.09
N ASP A 55 -7.35 -7.95 -9.41
CA ASP A 55 -5.90 -7.80 -9.40
C ASP A 55 -5.38 -6.78 -10.42
N TYR A 56 -5.95 -6.71 -11.62
CA TYR A 56 -5.48 -5.74 -12.62
C TYR A 56 -5.79 -4.30 -12.22
N VAL A 57 -6.90 -4.06 -11.50
CA VAL A 57 -7.29 -2.75 -10.95
C VAL A 57 -6.30 -2.32 -9.88
N LYS A 58 -5.96 -3.22 -8.94
CA LYS A 58 -4.95 -2.98 -7.90
C LYS A 58 -3.57 -2.70 -8.49
N ARG A 59 -3.15 -3.49 -9.49
CA ARG A 59 -1.87 -3.28 -10.17
C ARG A 59 -1.80 -1.90 -10.82
N ALA A 60 -2.86 -1.49 -11.54
CA ALA A 60 -2.93 -0.16 -12.15
C ALA A 60 -2.84 0.95 -11.08
N TRP A 61 -3.49 0.77 -9.94
CA TRP A 61 -3.46 1.70 -8.82
C TRP A 61 -2.06 1.84 -8.19
N ILE A 62 -1.40 0.72 -7.89
CA ILE A 62 -0.03 0.70 -7.35
C ILE A 62 0.96 1.37 -8.31
N LEU A 63 0.88 1.04 -9.60
CA LEU A 63 1.74 1.65 -10.62
C LEU A 63 1.49 3.16 -10.74
N GLY A 64 0.25 3.61 -10.64
CA GLY A 64 -0.08 5.03 -10.65
C GLY A 64 0.45 5.79 -9.43
N LEU A 65 0.39 5.19 -8.24
CA LEU A 65 1.01 5.75 -7.03
C LEU A 65 2.53 5.89 -7.17
N GLN A 66 3.19 4.86 -7.73
CA GLN A 66 4.63 4.89 -7.99
C GLN A 66 5.01 5.99 -8.99
N GLN A 67 4.26 6.11 -10.09
CA GLN A 67 4.50 7.15 -11.10
C GLN A 67 4.25 8.56 -10.56
N ALA A 68 3.32 8.72 -9.63
CA ALA A 68 3.07 10.00 -8.94
C ALA A 68 4.10 10.30 -7.84
N GLY A 69 5.03 9.38 -7.53
CA GLY A 69 6.00 9.55 -6.46
C GLY A 69 5.38 9.54 -5.05
N VAL A 70 4.15 9.04 -4.92
CA VAL A 70 3.45 8.97 -3.63
C VAL A 70 4.03 7.80 -2.85
N LYS A 71 4.77 8.11 -1.77
CA LYS A 71 5.25 7.10 -0.82
C LYS A 71 4.06 6.31 -0.27
N GLN A 72 4.18 4.98 -0.21
CA GLN A 72 3.09 4.12 0.23
C GLN A 72 2.63 4.50 1.64
N THR A 73 1.41 5.00 1.76
CA THR A 73 0.75 5.27 3.04
C THR A 73 0.02 4.00 3.52
N ASN A 74 -0.37 3.93 4.80
CA ASN A 74 -0.99 2.74 5.39
C ASN A 74 -2.26 2.25 4.64
N ARG A 75 -3.00 3.15 3.99
CA ARG A 75 -4.15 2.80 3.13
C ARG A 75 -3.73 2.05 1.86
N ASN A 76 -2.54 2.34 1.35
CA ASN A 76 -1.93 1.69 0.19
C ASN A 76 -1.43 0.29 0.48
N ALA A 77 -0.95 0.06 1.69
CA ALA A 77 -0.58 -1.27 2.18
C ALA A 77 -1.81 -2.18 2.33
N ALA A 78 -2.95 -1.67 2.81
CA ALA A 78 -4.16 -2.46 3.01
C ALA A 78 -4.77 -2.97 1.69
N ILE A 79 -4.83 -2.12 0.66
CA ILE A 79 -5.37 -2.48 -0.66
C ILE A 79 -4.39 -3.40 -1.42
N ALA A 80 -3.08 -3.15 -1.33
CA ALA A 80 -2.06 -4.01 -1.93
C ALA A 80 -1.98 -5.40 -1.26
N GLY A 81 -2.17 -5.45 0.06
CA GLY A 81 -2.16 -6.68 0.85
C GLY A 81 -3.34 -7.60 0.61
N GLN A 82 -4.41 -7.13 -0.07
CA GLN A 82 -5.65 -7.91 -0.16
C GLN A 82 -5.71 -8.89 -1.36
N THR A 83 -4.71 -9.01 -2.24
CA THR A 83 -4.53 -10.17 -3.15
C THR A 83 -3.19 -10.25 -3.91
N VAL A 84 -2.33 -9.22 -3.91
CA VAL A 84 -1.16 -9.19 -4.82
C VAL A 84 0.16 -9.64 -4.18
N LEU A 85 0.24 -9.61 -2.85
CA LEU A 85 1.40 -10.09 -2.10
C LEU A 85 1.05 -11.44 -1.49
N SER A 86 1.91 -12.45 -1.68
CA SER A 86 1.78 -13.67 -0.89
C SER A 86 1.85 -13.32 0.60
N ASP A 87 1.24 -14.12 1.46
CA ASP A 87 1.25 -13.83 2.90
C ASP A 87 2.68 -13.64 3.43
N GLU A 88 3.64 -14.40 2.88
CA GLU A 88 5.07 -14.26 3.17
C GLU A 88 5.62 -12.88 2.77
N GLN A 89 5.29 -12.38 1.57
CA GLN A 89 5.71 -11.05 1.11
C GLN A 89 5.10 -9.94 1.95
N THR A 90 3.84 -10.10 2.36
CA THR A 90 3.15 -9.18 3.27
C THR A 90 3.83 -9.15 4.64
N ARG A 91 4.16 -10.31 5.20
CA ARG A 91 4.88 -10.41 6.49
C ARG A 91 6.27 -9.81 6.40
N ARG A 92 6.99 -10.02 5.30
CA ARG A 92 8.31 -9.41 5.07
C ARG A 92 8.27 -7.88 5.05
N LEU A 93 7.28 -7.29 4.36
CA LEU A 93 7.12 -5.84 4.32
C LEU A 93 6.79 -5.27 5.70
N GLN A 94 5.88 -5.92 6.43
CA GLN A 94 5.53 -5.55 7.80
C GLN A 94 6.74 -5.65 8.75
N ALA A 95 7.56 -6.68 8.61
CA ALA A 95 8.81 -6.83 9.35
C ALA A 95 9.82 -5.70 9.05
N ASP A 96 9.98 -5.36 7.78
CA ASP A 96 10.92 -4.31 7.38
C ASP A 96 10.48 -2.91 7.86
N GLN A 97 9.17 -2.66 7.94
CA GLN A 97 8.62 -1.42 8.51
C GLN A 97 8.92 -1.29 10.01
N LEU A 98 8.74 -2.37 10.78
CA LEU A 98 9.04 -2.40 12.22
C LEU A 98 10.55 -2.21 12.47
N ALA A 99 11.39 -2.89 11.70
CA ALA A 99 12.84 -2.74 11.78
C ALA A 99 13.31 -1.31 11.40
N ALA A 100 12.69 -0.68 10.41
CA ALA A 100 12.98 0.72 10.07
C ALA A 100 12.63 1.67 11.22
N ARG A 101 11.50 1.44 11.89
CA ARG A 101 11.06 2.24 13.04
C ARG A 101 11.98 2.05 14.24
N LEU A 102 12.44 0.81 14.50
CA LEU A 102 13.45 0.52 15.52
C LEU A 102 14.75 1.30 15.27
N ARG A 103 15.28 1.28 14.04
CA ARG A 103 16.50 2.02 13.68
C ARG A 103 16.36 3.52 13.93
N VAL A 104 15.20 4.11 13.63
CA VAL A 104 14.94 5.52 13.92
C VAL A 104 14.97 5.78 15.42
N LEU A 105 14.37 4.92 16.24
CA LEU A 105 14.37 5.07 17.71
C LEU A 105 15.72 4.82 18.36
N GLN A 106 16.61 4.06 17.72
CA GLN A 106 18.00 3.88 18.15
C GLN A 106 18.87 5.12 17.89
N THR A 107 18.42 6.06 17.06
CA THR A 107 19.14 7.34 16.90
C THR A 107 18.93 8.26 18.12
N PRO A 108 19.90 9.13 18.44
CA PRO A 108 19.78 10.04 19.58
C PRO A 108 18.61 11.02 19.39
N ALA A 109 17.50 10.78 20.09
CA ALA A 109 16.37 11.72 20.10
C ALA A 109 16.63 12.91 21.03
N ARG A 110 16.25 14.11 20.58
CA ARG A 110 16.31 15.35 21.38
C ARG A 110 15.37 15.33 22.59
N ASN A 111 14.29 14.53 22.54
CA ASN A 111 13.30 14.37 23.60
C ASN A 111 13.25 12.91 24.11
N ARG A 112 13.64 12.69 25.37
CA ARG A 112 13.72 11.35 25.97
C ARG A 112 12.34 10.73 26.25
N ALA A 113 11.40 11.50 26.82
CA ALA A 113 10.08 10.98 27.19
C ALA A 113 9.27 10.53 25.96
N GLU A 114 9.38 11.28 24.87
CA GLU A 114 8.77 10.92 23.59
C GLU A 114 9.39 9.66 22.99
N ARG A 115 10.71 9.48 23.12
CA ARG A 115 11.40 8.24 22.71
C ARG A 115 10.87 7.04 23.49
N GLU A 116 10.77 7.14 24.82
CA GLU A 116 10.28 6.06 25.68
C GLU A 116 8.84 5.66 25.32
N LYS A 117 7.95 6.64 25.11
CA LYS A 117 6.59 6.39 24.62
C LYS A 117 6.57 5.69 23.26
N ASN A 118 7.44 6.12 22.33
CA ASN A 118 7.53 5.53 21.00
C ASN A 118 8.13 4.11 21.01
N VAL A 119 9.04 3.82 21.94
CA VAL A 119 9.58 2.46 22.16
C VAL A 119 8.49 1.54 22.69
N LEU A 120 7.72 1.98 23.69
CA LEU A 120 6.60 1.19 24.22
C LEU A 120 5.53 0.92 23.15
N SER A 121 5.20 1.94 22.35
CA SER A 121 4.32 1.76 21.19
C SER A 121 4.89 0.76 20.19
N LEU A 122 6.20 0.79 19.93
CA LEU A 122 6.84 -0.15 19.01
C LEU A 122 6.74 -1.58 19.53
N ILE A 123 7.00 -1.81 20.82
CA ILE A 123 6.87 -3.15 21.45
C ILE A 123 5.45 -3.69 21.26
N ASN A 124 4.43 -2.86 21.52
CA ASN A 124 3.03 -3.24 21.31
C ASN A 124 2.73 -3.56 19.83
N ASP A 125 3.29 -2.79 18.90
CA ASP A 125 3.13 -3.03 17.45
C ASP A 125 3.77 -4.36 17.02
N TYR A 126 4.91 -4.75 17.62
CA TYR A 126 5.53 -6.06 17.42
C TYR A 126 4.64 -7.20 17.94
N GLU A 127 4.16 -7.09 19.19
CA GLU A 127 3.34 -8.13 19.83
C GLU A 127 2.01 -8.37 19.08
N THR A 128 1.32 -7.28 18.74
CA THR A 128 0.06 -7.35 17.97
C THR A 128 0.25 -7.95 16.58
N THR A 129 1.35 -7.61 15.90
CA THR A 129 1.68 -8.15 14.58
C THR A 129 1.98 -9.66 14.64
N LEU A 130 2.79 -10.09 15.61
CA LEU A 130 3.10 -11.52 15.81
C LEU A 130 1.83 -12.32 16.16
N ALA A 131 1.00 -11.82 17.08
CA ALA A 131 -0.25 -12.48 17.46
C ALA A 131 -1.26 -12.56 16.30
N ARG A 132 -1.22 -11.61 15.36
CA ARG A 132 -2.02 -11.66 14.14
C ARG A 132 -1.53 -12.75 13.20
N TRP A 133 -0.23 -12.80 12.89
CA TRP A 133 0.34 -13.81 11.98
C TRP A 133 0.14 -15.24 12.47
N GLN A 134 0.26 -15.46 13.78
CA GLN A 134 0.00 -16.77 14.39
C GLN A 134 -1.46 -17.23 14.19
N ARG A 135 -2.42 -16.30 14.28
CA ARG A 135 -3.85 -16.59 14.07
C ARG A 135 -4.22 -16.78 12.60
N GLU A 136 -3.66 -15.96 11.71
CA GLU A 136 -4.05 -15.93 10.29
C GLU A 136 -3.47 -17.10 9.48
N SER A 137 -2.31 -17.63 9.85
CA SER A 137 -1.61 -18.60 9.00
C SER A 137 -1.36 -19.96 9.67
N GLY A 138 -1.62 -20.12 10.98
CA GLY A 138 -1.17 -21.30 11.73
C GLY A 138 0.36 -21.48 11.71
N VAL A 139 1.08 -20.45 11.27
CA VAL A 139 2.52 -20.44 11.03
C VAL A 139 3.24 -20.16 12.35
N SER A 140 4.10 -21.08 12.74
CA SER A 140 4.96 -20.96 13.92
C SER A 140 6.29 -20.30 13.55
N ALA A 141 7.00 -19.75 14.53
CA ALA A 141 8.39 -19.30 14.36
C ALA A 141 9.26 -20.37 13.69
N VAL A 142 8.95 -21.66 13.90
CA VAL A 142 9.66 -22.77 13.27
C VAL A 142 9.64 -22.69 11.74
N THR A 143 8.50 -22.33 11.14
CA THR A 143 8.24 -22.43 9.70
C THR A 143 8.34 -21.11 8.93
N ASP A 144 8.35 -19.94 9.57
CA ASP A 144 8.46 -18.64 8.88
C ASP A 144 9.67 -17.82 9.34
N PRO A 145 10.60 -17.48 8.41
CA PRO A 145 11.80 -16.71 8.72
C PRO A 145 11.53 -15.31 9.29
N GLN A 146 10.42 -14.66 8.92
CA GLN A 146 10.09 -13.31 9.38
C GLN A 146 9.59 -13.33 10.83
N VAL A 147 8.87 -14.39 11.23
CA VAL A 147 8.48 -14.59 12.64
C VAL A 147 9.73 -14.75 13.52
N LYS A 148 10.70 -15.59 13.10
CA LYS A 148 11.98 -15.73 13.82
C LYS A 148 12.75 -14.42 13.92
N ARG A 149 12.82 -13.66 12.83
CA ARG A 149 13.53 -12.38 12.79
C ARG A 149 12.89 -11.35 13.73
N LEU A 150 11.56 -11.21 13.72
CA LEU A 150 10.87 -10.32 14.67
C LEU A 150 11.07 -10.73 16.12
N GLN A 151 11.11 -12.03 16.41
CA GLN A 151 11.37 -12.53 17.77
C GLN A 151 12.81 -12.25 18.23
N ALA A 152 13.77 -12.24 17.32
CA ALA A 152 15.17 -11.93 17.61
C ALA A 152 15.44 -10.42 17.73
N ASP A 153 14.65 -9.58 17.04
CA ASP A 153 14.76 -8.11 17.06
C ASP A 153 14.07 -7.48 18.30
N ARG A 154 13.29 -8.27 19.06
CA ARG A 154 12.64 -7.87 20.32
C ARG A 154 13.66 -7.79 21.46
#